data_AF-A0AB32TSZ8-F1
#
_entry.id   AF-A0AB32TSZ8-F1
#
_cell.length_a   1.000
_cell.length_b   1.000
_cell.length_c   1.000
_cell.angle_alpha   90.00
_cell.angle_beta   90.00
_cell.angle_gamma   90.00
#
_symmetry.space_group_name_H-M   'P 1'
#
loop_
_entity.id
_entity.type
_entity.pdbx_description
1 polymer ?
#
loop_
_entity_poly.entity_id
_entity_poly.type
_entity_poly.pdbx_seq_one_letter_code
_entity_poly.pdbx_strand_id
1 'polypeptide(L)'
;MLFLHSGLPEVAADAEITAKPVVKVNPDQPVFIGETVTLTCDTQTGENTQWIKYSWIKNSSPAPGIGERVYEITSVSDADAGQYSCELSDISSQTSVISAAVTLTVSERPKPVVNVSPDQRVFIGETVTLTCDIQTGGNIQWTKYSWIKDGDTRYQYYPQTKPSTVDWSFRADSVYFGGQYSCRGERSDSQTSDISDAVTLTVSGEAL
;
A
#
# COMPACT_ATOMS: atom_id res chain seq x y z
N MET A 1 -1.54 -74.79 -17.94
CA MET A 1 -0.99 -73.96 -16.85
C MET A 1 -1.11 -72.50 -17.29
N LEU A 2 -2.08 -71.78 -16.73
CA LEU A 2 -2.24 -70.33 -16.89
C LEU A 2 -1.32 -69.64 -15.87
N PHE A 3 -0.41 -68.78 -16.33
CA PHE A 3 0.29 -67.83 -15.47
C PHE A 3 -0.26 -66.44 -15.77
N LEU A 4 -1.21 -66.01 -14.94
CA LEU A 4 -1.69 -64.63 -14.92
C LEU A 4 -0.64 -63.75 -14.25
N HIS A 5 -0.22 -62.72 -14.98
CA HIS A 5 0.67 -61.66 -14.50
C HIS A 5 -0.12 -60.75 -13.56
N SER A 6 0.33 -60.60 -12.32
CA SER A 6 -0.14 -59.55 -11.41
C SER A 6 0.98 -58.53 -11.25
N GLY A 7 0.88 -57.43 -12.00
CA GLY A 7 1.70 -56.24 -11.79
C GLY A 7 1.35 -55.56 -10.47
N LEU A 8 2.37 -55.12 -9.73
CA LEU A 8 2.20 -54.26 -8.56
C LEU A 8 1.64 -52.89 -8.98
N PRO A 9 0.74 -52.28 -8.19
CA PRO A 9 0.36 -50.90 -8.40
C PRO A 9 1.53 -49.98 -8.00
N GLU A 10 1.84 -49.04 -8.88
CA GLU A 10 2.78 -47.94 -8.67
C GLU A 10 2.26 -47.08 -7.51
N VAL A 11 3.05 -46.98 -6.43
CA VAL A 11 2.73 -46.13 -5.27
C VAL A 11 2.77 -44.69 -5.74
N ALA A 12 1.60 -44.05 -5.83
CA ALA A 12 1.51 -42.61 -6.02
C ALA A 12 2.21 -41.94 -4.82
N ALA A 13 3.22 -41.13 -5.10
CA ALA A 13 3.87 -40.32 -4.08
C ALA A 13 2.84 -39.32 -3.54
N ASP A 14 2.44 -39.47 -2.28
CA ASP A 14 1.60 -38.50 -1.58
C ASP A 14 2.33 -37.14 -1.55
N ALA A 15 1.63 -36.10 -1.98
CA ALA A 15 2.14 -34.74 -2.02
C ALA A 15 2.21 -34.16 -0.60
N GLU A 16 3.32 -34.39 0.10
CA GLU A 16 3.57 -33.81 1.42
C GLU A 16 3.88 -32.29 1.30
N ILE A 17 3.48 -31.50 2.30
CA ILE A 17 3.80 -30.06 2.34
C ILE A 17 5.30 -29.89 2.62
N THR A 18 6.10 -29.80 1.57
CA THR A 18 7.57 -29.77 1.67
C THR A 18 8.16 -28.41 2.05
N ALA A 19 7.37 -27.34 1.99
CA ALA A 19 7.83 -25.98 2.28
C ALA A 19 6.81 -25.23 3.14
N LYS A 20 7.32 -24.39 4.06
CA LYS A 20 6.48 -23.49 4.83
C LYS A 20 5.80 -22.48 3.88
N PRO A 21 4.50 -22.21 4.05
CA PRO A 21 3.83 -21.16 3.29
C PRO A 21 4.43 -19.78 3.57
N VAL A 22 4.24 -18.86 2.63
CA VAL A 22 4.65 -17.46 2.73
C VAL A 22 3.42 -16.58 2.63
N VAL A 23 3.21 -15.72 3.61
CA VAL A 23 2.15 -14.71 3.55
C VAL A 23 2.63 -13.54 2.68
N LYS A 24 1.85 -13.22 1.64
CA LYS A 24 2.01 -12.01 0.83
C LYS A 24 0.94 -11.00 1.20
N VAL A 25 1.33 -9.74 1.35
CA VAL A 25 0.42 -8.63 1.65
C VAL A 25 0.32 -7.74 0.42
N ASN A 26 -0.90 -7.37 0.04
CA ASN A 26 -1.15 -6.45 -1.05
C ASN A 26 -2.15 -5.35 -0.59
N PRO A 27 -1.82 -4.06 -0.73
CA PRO A 27 -0.54 -3.53 -1.23
C PRO A 27 0.64 -3.84 -0.30
N ASP A 28 1.84 -4.01 -0.86
CA ASP A 28 3.09 -4.19 -0.10
C ASP A 28 3.64 -2.84 0.42
N GLN A 29 2.76 -2.07 1.06
CA GLN A 29 3.03 -0.73 1.61
C GLN A 29 2.17 -0.53 2.86
N PRO A 30 2.50 0.44 3.73
CA PRO A 30 1.62 0.83 4.83
C PRO A 30 0.19 1.08 4.32
N VAL A 31 -0.78 0.52 5.04
CA VAL A 31 -2.20 0.58 4.69
C VAL A 31 -2.86 1.68 5.51
N PHE A 32 -3.64 2.54 4.86
CA PHE A 32 -4.38 3.58 5.56
C PHE A 32 -5.74 3.06 6.04
N ILE A 33 -6.25 3.65 7.12
CA ILE A 33 -7.62 3.39 7.61
C ILE A 33 -8.63 3.60 6.47
N GLY A 34 -9.58 2.67 6.35
CA GLY A 34 -10.61 2.64 5.32
C GLY A 34 -10.19 2.00 4.00
N GLU A 35 -8.92 1.66 3.82
CA GLU A 35 -8.45 0.94 2.62
C GLU A 35 -8.81 -0.54 2.64
N THR A 36 -8.52 -1.24 1.55
CA THR A 36 -8.63 -2.69 1.45
C THR A 36 -7.22 -3.29 1.38
N VAL A 37 -6.98 -4.31 2.18
CA VAL A 37 -5.74 -5.10 2.13
C VAL A 37 -6.07 -6.57 1.95
N THR A 38 -5.27 -7.24 1.15
CA THR A 38 -5.39 -8.67 0.86
C THR A 38 -4.15 -9.38 1.37
N LEU A 39 -4.34 -10.36 2.26
CA LEU A 39 -3.31 -11.31 2.66
C LEU A 39 -3.50 -12.60 1.86
N THR A 40 -2.44 -13.10 1.24
CA THR A 40 -2.46 -14.36 0.47
C THR A 40 -1.49 -15.35 1.08
N CYS A 41 -1.96 -16.55 1.41
CA CYS A 41 -1.11 -17.65 1.83
C CYS A 41 -0.56 -18.35 0.58
N ASP A 42 0.67 -18.04 0.22
CA ASP A 42 1.33 -18.63 -0.93
C ASP A 42 2.07 -19.92 -0.54
N THR A 43 1.90 -20.95 -1.34
CA THR A 43 2.38 -22.29 -1.05
C THR A 43 3.16 -22.79 -2.26
N GLN A 44 4.31 -23.42 -2.04
CA GLN A 44 4.98 -24.19 -3.09
C GLN A 44 4.46 -25.63 -3.08
N THR A 45 3.14 -25.79 -3.03
CA THR A 45 2.53 -27.12 -3.14
C THR A 45 2.18 -27.34 -4.60
N GLY A 46 2.57 -28.50 -5.15
CA GLY A 46 2.16 -28.92 -6.48
C GLY A 46 0.63 -28.91 -6.66
N GLU A 47 0.16 -29.16 -7.88
CA GLU A 47 -1.25 -28.97 -8.32
C GLU A 47 -2.34 -29.61 -7.44
N ASN A 48 -2.00 -30.48 -6.49
CA ASN A 48 -2.95 -31.14 -5.59
C ASN A 48 -3.17 -30.38 -4.28
N THR A 49 -3.88 -29.24 -4.35
CA THR A 49 -4.35 -28.50 -3.17
C THR A 49 -5.65 -29.05 -2.58
N GLN A 50 -6.22 -30.12 -3.14
CA GLN A 50 -7.54 -30.66 -2.79
C GLN A 50 -7.66 -31.10 -1.31
N TRP A 51 -6.55 -31.45 -0.66
CA TRP A 51 -6.52 -31.91 0.74
C TRP A 51 -5.96 -30.88 1.72
N ILE A 52 -5.70 -29.66 1.26
CA ILE A 52 -5.10 -28.60 2.07
C ILE A 52 -6.21 -27.67 2.59
N LYS A 53 -6.29 -27.56 3.92
CA LYS A 53 -7.12 -26.56 4.60
C LYS A 53 -6.26 -25.35 4.97
N TYR A 54 -6.73 -24.16 4.59
CA TYR A 54 -6.13 -22.90 4.98
C TYR A 54 -6.76 -22.37 6.28
N SER A 55 -5.95 -21.85 7.18
CA SER A 55 -6.40 -21.10 8.36
C SER A 55 -5.52 -19.88 8.57
N TRP A 56 -6.10 -18.79 9.07
CA TRP A 56 -5.38 -17.56 9.39
C TRP A 56 -5.25 -17.38 10.90
N ILE A 57 -4.09 -16.88 11.32
CA ILE A 57 -3.75 -16.61 12.71
C ILE A 57 -3.35 -15.15 12.81
N LYS A 58 -3.99 -14.39 13.72
CA LYS A 58 -3.66 -13.01 14.05
C LYS A 58 -3.26 -12.91 15.51
N ASN A 59 -2.06 -12.38 15.79
CA ASN A 59 -1.55 -12.21 17.16
C ASN A 59 -1.68 -13.50 18.01
N SER A 60 -1.29 -14.64 17.42
CA SER A 60 -1.38 -15.98 18.02
C SER A 60 -2.80 -16.51 18.31
N SER A 61 -3.83 -15.83 17.81
CA SER A 61 -5.23 -16.27 17.91
C SER A 61 -5.82 -16.56 16.53
N PRO A 62 -6.79 -17.49 16.39
CA PRO A 62 -7.48 -17.70 15.14
C PRO A 62 -8.12 -16.40 14.63
N ALA A 63 -7.90 -16.08 13.35
CA ALA A 63 -8.52 -14.96 12.66
C ALA A 63 -9.74 -15.43 11.83
N PRO A 64 -10.68 -14.53 11.49
CA PRO A 64 -11.63 -14.78 10.41
C PRO A 64 -10.92 -15.19 9.10
N GLY A 65 -11.62 -15.88 8.18
CA GLY A 65 -11.04 -16.38 6.93
C GLY A 65 -10.68 -17.87 6.91
N ILE A 66 -11.30 -18.68 7.78
CA ILE A 66 -11.07 -20.14 7.80
C ILE A 66 -11.49 -20.76 6.46
N GLY A 67 -10.57 -21.52 5.85
CA GLY A 67 -10.77 -22.22 4.59
C GLY A 67 -10.32 -21.43 3.36
N GLU A 68 -9.95 -20.15 3.50
CA GLU A 68 -9.61 -19.30 2.36
C GLU A 68 -8.11 -19.08 2.24
N ARG A 69 -7.56 -19.35 1.04
CA ARG A 69 -6.16 -19.01 0.71
C ARG A 69 -5.92 -17.50 0.74
N VAL A 70 -6.96 -16.72 0.48
CA VAL A 70 -6.95 -15.27 0.39
C VAL A 70 -7.82 -14.73 1.53
N TYR A 71 -7.26 -13.85 2.36
CA TYR A 71 -7.99 -13.17 3.41
C TYR A 71 -8.02 -11.67 3.09
N GLU A 72 -9.20 -11.18 2.74
CA GLU A 72 -9.44 -9.78 2.40
C GLU A 72 -10.04 -9.03 3.59
N ILE A 73 -9.43 -7.91 3.95
CA ILE A 73 -9.93 -6.98 4.96
C ILE A 73 -10.35 -5.72 4.23
N THR A 74 -11.64 -5.51 4.10
CA THR A 74 -12.23 -4.29 3.54
C THR A 74 -12.45 -3.26 4.63
N SER A 75 -12.21 -1.98 4.34
CA SER A 75 -12.39 -0.88 5.31
C SER A 75 -11.55 -1.09 6.59
N VAL A 76 -10.25 -1.24 6.39
CA VAL A 76 -9.25 -1.47 7.44
C VAL A 76 -9.37 -0.47 8.60
N SER A 77 -9.22 -0.96 9.83
CA SER A 77 -9.22 -0.18 11.06
C SER A 77 -7.94 -0.42 11.87
N ASP A 78 -7.69 0.39 12.91
CA ASP A 78 -6.54 0.17 13.81
C ASP A 78 -6.56 -1.23 14.46
N ALA A 79 -7.76 -1.78 14.67
CA ALA A 79 -7.92 -3.11 15.23
C ALA A 79 -7.38 -4.20 14.30
N ASP A 80 -7.25 -3.93 12.99
CA ASP A 80 -6.73 -4.86 11.99
C ASP A 80 -5.21 -4.96 11.98
N ALA A 81 -4.51 -4.01 12.59
CA ALA A 81 -3.06 -4.09 12.76
C ALA A 81 -2.65 -5.32 13.58
N GLY A 82 -1.50 -5.91 13.26
CA GLY A 82 -0.97 -7.05 14.00
C GLY A 82 -0.12 -7.99 13.16
N GLN A 83 0.25 -9.11 13.78
CA GLN A 83 1.04 -10.16 13.16
C GLN A 83 0.13 -11.24 12.60
N TYR A 84 0.21 -11.47 11.29
CA TYR A 84 -0.56 -12.47 10.56
C TYR A 84 0.32 -13.62 10.11
N SER A 85 -0.11 -14.84 10.41
CA SER A 85 0.43 -16.08 9.85
C SER A 85 -0.68 -16.86 9.17
N CYS A 86 -0.32 -17.69 8.19
CA CYS A 86 -1.23 -18.70 7.67
C CYS A 86 -0.75 -20.11 8.07
N GLU A 87 -1.72 -20.97 8.36
CA GLU A 87 -1.53 -22.38 8.60
C GLU A 87 -2.12 -23.16 7.44
N LEU A 88 -1.35 -24.13 6.94
CA LEU A 88 -1.84 -25.17 6.03
C LEU A 88 -1.97 -26.45 6.83
N SER A 89 -3.13 -27.07 6.80
CA SER A 89 -3.34 -28.40 7.36
C SER A 89 -3.65 -29.39 6.23
N ASP A 90 -2.84 -30.44 6.11
CA ASP A 90 -3.12 -31.54 5.21
C ASP A 90 -4.06 -32.52 5.91
N ILE A 91 -5.26 -32.66 5.35
CA ILE A 91 -6.33 -33.51 5.89
C ILE A 91 -5.93 -34.99 5.81
N SER A 92 -5.13 -35.38 4.82
CA SER A 92 -4.75 -36.77 4.57
C SER A 92 -3.68 -37.25 5.56
N SER A 93 -2.61 -36.47 5.74
CA SER A 93 -1.50 -36.79 6.63
C SER A 93 -1.73 -36.34 8.08
N GLN A 94 -2.76 -35.52 8.35
CA GLN A 94 -3.01 -34.86 9.63
C GLN A 94 -1.82 -34.00 10.11
N THR A 95 -1.03 -33.49 9.18
CA THR A 95 0.09 -32.59 9.47
C THR A 95 -0.31 -31.14 9.24
N SER A 96 0.31 -30.21 9.97
CA SER A 96 0.17 -28.78 9.68
C SER A 96 1.50 -28.05 9.67
N VAL A 97 1.57 -27.00 8.86
CA VAL A 97 2.70 -26.08 8.81
C VAL A 97 2.21 -24.63 8.91
N ILE A 98 2.91 -23.84 9.71
CA ILE A 98 2.60 -22.42 9.92
C ILE A 98 3.69 -21.56 9.26
N SER A 99 3.27 -20.52 8.56
CA SER A 99 4.15 -19.52 7.95
C SER A 99 4.95 -18.73 9.01
N ALA A 100 5.99 -18.04 8.56
CA ALA A 100 6.46 -16.87 9.31
C ALA A 100 5.33 -15.83 9.39
N ALA A 101 5.30 -15.05 10.47
CA ALA A 101 4.34 -13.96 10.61
C ALA A 101 4.76 -12.75 9.79
N VAL A 102 3.80 -12.08 9.15
CA VAL A 102 3.95 -10.75 8.56
C VAL A 102 3.24 -9.72 9.42
N THR A 103 3.85 -8.57 9.64
CA THR A 103 3.21 -7.47 10.38
C THR A 103 2.41 -6.61 9.42
N LEU A 104 1.10 -6.55 9.59
CA LEU A 104 0.24 -5.56 8.97
C LEU A 104 0.28 -4.27 9.80
N THR A 105 0.87 -3.21 9.24
CA THR A 105 0.84 -1.88 9.82
C THR A 105 -0.30 -1.07 9.22
N VAL A 106 -1.15 -0.55 10.10
CA VAL A 106 -2.25 0.35 9.76
C VAL A 106 -1.92 1.73 10.31
N SER A 107 -2.17 2.77 9.53
CA SER A 107 -2.01 4.16 9.98
C SER A 107 -3.14 5.05 9.47
N GLU A 108 -3.30 6.22 10.07
CA GLU A 108 -4.15 7.25 9.49
C GLU A 108 -3.60 7.71 8.12
N ARG A 109 -4.48 8.27 7.30
CA ARG A 109 -4.09 8.86 6.02
C ARG A 109 -3.27 10.12 6.30
N PRO A 110 -2.06 10.27 5.75
CA PRO A 110 -1.20 11.39 6.06
C PRO A 110 -1.77 12.68 5.45
N LYS A 111 -1.68 13.78 6.18
CA LYS A 111 -2.00 15.12 5.67
C LYS A 111 -0.72 15.86 5.29
N PRO A 112 -0.50 16.20 4.01
CA PRO A 112 0.68 16.93 3.60
C PRO A 112 0.73 18.34 4.18
N VAL A 113 1.94 18.92 4.23
CA VAL A 113 2.19 20.32 4.55
C VAL A 113 2.73 21.01 3.29
N VAL A 114 2.16 22.16 2.95
CA VAL A 114 2.68 23.03 1.88
C VAL A 114 3.50 24.14 2.51
N ASN A 115 4.74 24.30 2.04
CA ASN A 115 5.59 25.44 2.37
C ASN A 115 5.82 26.30 1.14
N VAL A 116 6.06 27.61 1.33
CA VAL A 116 6.26 28.57 0.25
C VAL A 116 7.58 29.31 0.47
N SER A 117 8.36 29.44 -0.59
CA SER A 117 9.62 30.19 -0.61
C SER A 117 9.64 31.14 -1.82
N PRO A 118 10.16 32.38 -1.71
CA PRO A 118 10.80 32.96 -0.51
C PRO A 118 9.81 33.39 0.58
N ASP A 119 8.60 33.80 0.21
CA ASP A 119 7.55 34.26 1.13
C ASP A 119 6.15 34.06 0.48
N GLN A 120 5.09 34.17 1.26
CA GLN A 120 3.69 34.13 0.81
C GLN A 120 3.27 35.39 0.04
N ARG A 121 4.10 36.43 0.05
CA ARG A 121 3.92 37.63 -0.77
C ARG A 121 5.10 37.79 -1.72
N VAL A 122 4.82 37.84 -3.01
CA VAL A 122 5.80 38.05 -4.06
C VAL A 122 5.34 39.09 -5.07
N PHE A 123 6.26 39.59 -5.87
CA PHE A 123 6.02 40.53 -6.94
C PHE A 123 6.02 39.82 -8.30
N ILE A 124 5.36 40.44 -9.28
CA ILE A 124 5.37 39.95 -10.67
C ILE A 124 6.83 39.82 -11.15
N GLY A 125 7.15 38.63 -11.64
CA GLY A 125 8.45 38.27 -12.18
C GLY A 125 9.40 37.59 -11.20
N GLU A 126 9.03 37.46 -9.93
CA GLU A 126 9.76 36.65 -8.96
C GLU A 126 9.47 35.16 -9.15
N THR A 127 10.42 34.32 -8.74
CA THR A 127 10.27 32.85 -8.73
C THR A 127 9.76 32.42 -7.36
N VAL A 128 8.67 31.67 -7.36
CA VAL A 128 8.08 31.03 -6.19
C VAL A 128 8.39 29.54 -6.24
N THR A 129 8.72 28.95 -5.09
CA THR A 129 8.77 27.50 -4.91
C THR A 129 7.75 27.09 -3.87
N LEU A 130 6.84 26.20 -4.27
CA LEU A 130 5.95 25.49 -3.37
C LEU A 130 6.56 24.12 -3.05
N THR A 131 6.67 23.76 -1.79
CA THR A 131 7.16 22.45 -1.33
C THR A 131 6.01 21.67 -0.72
N CYS A 132 5.71 20.50 -1.26
CA CYS A 132 4.72 19.58 -0.71
C CYS A 132 5.45 18.51 0.09
N ASP A 133 5.30 18.53 1.41
CA ASP A 133 5.92 17.57 2.32
C ASP A 133 4.87 16.63 2.92
N ILE A 134 4.94 15.35 2.58
CA ILE A 134 4.04 14.33 3.12
C ILE A 134 4.78 13.61 4.25
N GLN A 135 4.67 14.15 5.45
CA GLN A 135 5.27 13.59 6.65
C GLN A 135 4.58 12.28 7.02
N THR A 136 5.21 11.15 6.69
CA THR A 136 4.68 9.82 6.98
C THR A 136 5.61 9.05 7.91
N GLY A 137 5.01 8.29 8.82
CA GLY A 137 5.71 7.16 9.43
C GLY A 137 5.94 6.08 8.37
N GLY A 138 7.20 5.72 8.10
CA GLY A 138 7.56 4.66 7.17
C GLY A 138 7.88 5.12 5.74
N ASN A 139 8.21 4.16 4.88
CA ASN A 139 8.66 4.39 3.51
C ASN A 139 7.48 4.27 2.53
N ILE A 140 6.65 5.31 2.47
CA ILE A 140 5.52 5.37 1.54
C ILE A 140 5.99 5.90 0.20
N GLN A 141 5.65 5.17 -0.86
CA GLN A 141 6.15 5.41 -2.20
C GLN A 141 5.14 6.20 -3.03
N TRP A 142 5.19 7.53 -2.94
CA TRP A 142 4.34 8.43 -3.71
C TRP A 142 4.76 8.46 -5.18
N THR A 143 3.84 8.14 -6.08
CA THR A 143 4.07 8.07 -7.53
C THR A 143 3.54 9.27 -8.30
N LYS A 144 2.63 10.03 -7.69
CA LYS A 144 2.06 11.23 -8.27
C LYS A 144 1.78 12.25 -7.18
N TYR A 145 2.05 13.51 -7.48
CA TYR A 145 1.66 14.66 -6.68
C TYR A 145 0.70 15.52 -7.48
N SER A 146 -0.37 15.99 -6.84
CA SER A 146 -1.33 16.91 -7.43
C SER A 146 -1.29 18.23 -6.67
N TRP A 147 -1.04 19.32 -7.38
CA TRP A 147 -1.11 20.69 -6.89
C TRP A 147 -2.46 21.29 -7.24
N ILE A 148 -3.14 21.79 -6.22
CA ILE A 148 -4.51 22.30 -6.30
C ILE A 148 -4.44 23.80 -6.05
N LYS A 149 -4.95 24.61 -6.98
CA LYS A 149 -5.04 26.07 -6.85
C LYS A 149 -6.51 26.47 -6.87
N ASP A 150 -6.95 27.15 -5.80
CA ASP A 150 -8.33 27.65 -5.66
C ASP A 150 -9.39 26.53 -5.87
N GLY A 151 -9.08 25.32 -5.39
CA GLY A 151 -9.95 24.14 -5.49
C GLY A 151 -9.84 23.34 -6.80
N ASP A 152 -9.09 23.84 -7.79
CA ASP A 152 -8.89 23.16 -9.07
C ASP A 152 -7.50 22.53 -9.18
N THR A 153 -7.41 21.30 -9.71
CA THR A 153 -6.11 20.62 -9.90
C THR A 153 -5.39 21.25 -11.08
N ARG A 154 -4.31 21.99 -10.81
CA ARG A 154 -3.58 22.73 -11.85
C ARG A 154 -2.38 21.99 -12.41
N TYR A 155 -1.68 21.24 -11.56
CA TYR A 155 -0.43 20.60 -11.95
C TYR A 155 -0.31 19.21 -11.33
N GLN A 156 0.01 18.24 -12.16
CA GLN A 156 0.32 16.88 -11.75
C GLN A 156 1.79 16.60 -12.01
N TYR A 157 2.47 16.13 -10.98
CA TYR A 157 3.89 15.83 -11.01
C TYR A 157 4.13 14.35 -10.76
N TYR A 158 4.92 13.73 -11.62
CA TYR A 158 5.29 12.31 -11.52
C TYR A 158 6.80 12.24 -11.27
N PRO A 159 7.24 12.23 -9.99
CA PRO A 159 8.66 12.17 -9.68
C PRO A 159 9.27 10.87 -10.24
N GLN A 160 10.52 10.94 -10.70
CA GLN A 160 11.25 9.76 -11.18
C GLN A 160 11.59 8.80 -10.03
N THR A 161 11.81 9.36 -8.85
CA THR A 161 11.89 8.63 -7.58
C THR A 161 10.52 8.68 -6.89
N LYS A 162 10.38 8.05 -5.72
CA LYS A 162 9.13 8.07 -4.94
C LYS A 162 9.35 8.79 -3.62
N PRO A 163 9.67 10.10 -3.64
CA PRO A 163 10.05 10.84 -2.45
C PRO A 163 8.83 11.11 -1.56
N SER A 164 9.07 11.47 -0.30
CA SER A 164 8.05 12.03 0.60
C SER A 164 7.79 13.52 0.35
N THR A 165 8.74 14.20 -0.29
CA THR A 165 8.74 15.66 -0.47
C THR A 165 9.05 16.02 -1.92
N VAL A 166 8.30 16.96 -2.50
CA VAL A 166 8.53 17.48 -3.86
C VAL A 166 8.37 19.00 -3.91
N ASP A 167 9.15 19.62 -4.79
CA ASP A 167 9.08 21.06 -5.07
C ASP A 167 8.40 21.33 -6.41
N TRP A 168 7.62 22.40 -6.46
CA TRP A 168 7.12 23.00 -7.69
C TRP A 168 7.50 24.48 -7.73
N SER A 169 8.45 24.82 -8.60
CA SER A 169 8.89 26.20 -8.83
C SER A 169 8.26 26.78 -10.09
N PHE A 170 7.79 28.02 -10.02
CA PHE A 170 7.29 28.77 -11.17
C PHE A 170 7.59 30.26 -11.03
N ARG A 171 7.62 30.98 -12.15
CA ARG A 171 7.73 32.44 -12.17
C ARG A 171 6.34 33.04 -12.10
N ALA A 172 6.12 33.99 -11.19
CA ALA A 172 4.84 34.68 -11.04
C ALA A 172 4.68 35.74 -12.15
N ASP A 173 4.27 35.33 -13.35
CA ASP A 173 4.22 36.23 -14.51
C ASP A 173 3.01 37.18 -14.51
N SER A 174 2.04 36.96 -13.63
CA SER A 174 0.90 37.86 -13.42
C SER A 174 0.28 37.68 -12.03
N VAL A 175 -0.56 38.63 -11.63
CA VAL A 175 -1.33 38.56 -10.38
C VAL A 175 -2.23 37.32 -10.27
N TYR A 176 -2.58 36.67 -11.38
CA TYR A 176 -3.40 35.45 -11.40
C TYR A 176 -2.68 34.19 -10.88
N PHE A 177 -1.35 34.26 -10.72
CA PHE A 177 -0.60 33.26 -9.97
C PHE A 177 -0.84 33.38 -8.45
N GLY A 178 -1.44 34.46 -7.96
CA GLY A 178 -1.93 34.51 -6.58
C GLY A 178 -3.14 33.58 -6.38
N GLY A 179 -3.31 33.06 -5.17
CA GLY A 179 -4.41 32.16 -4.82
C GLY A 179 -4.08 31.23 -3.66
N GLN A 180 -4.99 30.30 -3.38
CA GLN A 180 -4.84 29.27 -2.35
C GLN A 180 -4.27 27.99 -2.96
N TYR A 181 -3.14 27.52 -2.44
CA TYR A 181 -2.41 26.36 -2.93
C TYR A 181 -2.42 25.24 -1.90
N SER A 182 -2.88 24.06 -2.33
CA SER A 182 -2.79 22.80 -1.57
C SER A 182 -2.08 21.73 -2.39
N CYS A 183 -1.66 20.66 -1.73
CA CYS A 183 -1.10 19.49 -2.40
C CYS A 183 -1.66 18.18 -1.87
N ARG A 184 -1.49 17.12 -2.67
CA ARG A 184 -1.86 15.73 -2.35
C ARG A 184 -0.89 14.77 -3.02
N GLY A 185 -0.53 13.68 -2.33
CA GLY A 185 0.19 12.54 -2.90
C GLY A 185 -0.74 11.40 -3.30
N GLU A 186 -0.32 10.61 -4.28
CA GLU A 186 -0.97 9.36 -4.71
C GLU A 186 0.06 8.24 -4.92
N ARG A 187 -0.24 7.06 -4.38
CA ARG A 187 0.51 5.81 -4.51
C ARG A 187 0.15 5.09 -5.81
N SER A 188 0.92 4.07 -6.17
CA SER A 188 0.70 3.28 -7.39
C SER A 188 -0.63 2.53 -7.42
N ASP A 189 -1.23 2.25 -6.26
CA ASP A 189 -2.53 1.60 -6.09
C ASP A 189 -3.71 2.60 -6.08
N SER A 190 -3.48 3.84 -6.53
CA SER A 190 -4.46 4.94 -6.55
C SER A 190 -4.94 5.41 -5.18
N GLN A 191 -4.37 4.91 -4.09
CA GLN A 191 -4.60 5.45 -2.77
C GLN A 191 -3.82 6.74 -2.58
N THR A 192 -4.35 7.63 -1.75
CA THR A 192 -3.92 9.02 -1.71
C THR A 192 -3.61 9.50 -0.30
N SER A 193 -2.88 10.60 -0.15
CA SER A 193 -2.86 11.34 1.11
C SER A 193 -4.19 12.08 1.30
N ASP A 194 -4.36 12.76 2.43
CA ASP A 194 -5.33 13.85 2.49
C ASP A 194 -4.86 15.04 1.64
N ILE A 195 -5.75 16.01 1.41
CA ILE A 195 -5.37 17.29 0.83
C ILE A 195 -4.79 18.15 1.97
N SER A 196 -3.64 18.79 1.72
CA SER A 196 -3.03 19.70 2.67
C SER A 196 -3.95 20.86 3.03
N ASP A 197 -3.69 21.52 4.15
CA ASP A 197 -4.18 22.88 4.34
C ASP A 197 -3.66 23.78 3.21
N ALA A 198 -4.48 24.75 2.82
CA ALA A 198 -4.12 25.66 1.75
C ALA A 198 -3.20 26.77 2.28
N VAL A 199 -2.17 27.11 1.51
CA VAL A 199 -1.36 28.31 1.72
C VAL A 199 -1.77 29.37 0.72
N THR A 200 -1.96 30.60 1.17
CA THR A 200 -2.30 31.73 0.29
C THR A 200 -1.02 32.38 -0.23
N LEU A 201 -0.86 32.40 -1.56
CA LEU A 201 0.16 33.17 -2.26
C LEU A 201 -0.47 34.48 -2.75
N THR A 202 0.11 35.61 -2.38
CA THR A 202 -0.26 36.94 -2.86
C THR A 202 0.77 37.41 -3.88
N VAL A 203 0.32 37.72 -5.10
CA VAL A 203 1.18 38.27 -6.16
C VAL A 203 0.77 39.71 -6.42
N SER A 204 1.71 40.64 -6.22
CA SER A 204 1.49 42.08 -6.41
C SER A 204 2.18 42.60 -7.68
N GLY A 205 1.63 43.67 -8.28
CA GLY A 205 2.37 44.48 -9.26
C GLY A 205 3.62 45.12 -8.63
N GLU A 206 4.55 45.59 -9.46
CA GLU A 206 5.91 46.06 -9.14
C GLU A 206 6.13 46.53 -7.68
N ALA A 207 7.22 46.06 -7.08
CA ALA A 207 7.71 46.58 -5.80
C ALA A 207 7.97 48.09 -5.96
N LEU A 208 7.24 48.91 -5.19
CA LEU A 208 7.41 50.36 -5.13
C LEU A 208 8.85 50.77 -4.80
#